data_AF-A0A935CMT4-F1
#
_entry.id   AF-A0A935CMT4-F1
#
_cell.length_a   1.000
_cell.length_b   1.000
_cell.length_c   1.000
_cell.angle_alpha   90.00
_cell.angle_beta   90.00
_cell.angle_gamma   90.00
#
_symmetry.space_group_name_H-M   'P 1'
#
loop_
_entity.id
_entity.type
_entity.pdbx_description
1 polymer ?
#
loop_
_entity_poly.entity_id
_entity_poly.type
_entity_poly.pdbx_seq_one_letter_code
_entity_poly.pdbx_strand_id
1 'polypeptide(L)'
;MSDRRLPSLRPLHPDHHLVELKLDLFRRLTTDVLIDSLRPGQAGSLKTSMDGTILDGHHRLKVLRERGVDVDVLPREVIAKGGVL
;
A
#
# COMPACT_ATOMS: atom_id res chain seq x y z
N MET A 1 -24.60 9.52 -6.61
CA MET A 1 -23.63 8.41 -6.45
C MET A 1 -22.69 8.83 -5.34
N SER A 2 -22.82 8.25 -4.14
CA SER A 2 -21.99 8.67 -3.00
C SER A 2 -20.53 8.40 -3.32
N ASP A 3 -19.76 9.47 -3.45
CA ASP A 3 -18.33 9.49 -3.63
C ASP A 3 -17.69 8.82 -2.40
N ARG A 4 -17.57 7.49 -2.42
CA ARG A 4 -17.03 6.71 -1.32
C ARG A 4 -15.51 6.87 -1.36
N ARG A 5 -15.03 8.04 -0.90
CA ARG A 5 -13.61 8.27 -0.65
C ARG A 5 -13.12 7.15 0.26
N LEU A 6 -12.17 6.37 -0.23
CA LEU A 6 -11.53 5.34 0.56
C LEU A 6 -10.83 6.01 1.77
N PRO A 7 -10.85 5.39 2.95
CA PRO A 7 -10.13 5.94 4.09
C PRO A 7 -8.63 6.09 3.79
N SER A 8 -7.98 7.08 4.42
CA SER A 8 -6.53 7.24 4.32
C SER A 8 -5.80 5.97 4.77
N LEU A 9 -4.66 5.70 4.14
CA LEU A 9 -3.85 4.52 4.39
C LEU A 9 -3.17 4.63 5.76
N ARG A 10 -3.53 3.74 6.67
CA ARG A 10 -2.93 3.69 8.01
C ARG A 10 -2.03 2.46 8.14
N PRO A 11 -0.78 2.61 8.58
CA PRO A 11 0.08 1.46 8.77
C PRO A 11 -0.43 0.61 9.95
N LEU A 12 -0.42 -0.71 9.79
CA LEU A 12 -0.77 -1.65 10.86
C LEU A 12 0.29 -1.66 11.98
N HIS A 13 1.54 -1.38 11.62
CA HIS A 13 2.69 -1.36 12.52
C HIS A 13 3.53 -0.10 12.30
N PRO A 14 4.28 0.36 13.32
CA PRO A 14 5.25 1.43 13.14
C PRO A 14 6.32 1.09 12.08
N ASP A 15 6.89 2.12 11.46
CA ASP A 15 7.88 1.96 10.38
C ASP A 15 9.16 1.23 10.82
N HIS A 16 9.52 1.21 12.11
CA HIS A 16 10.69 0.48 12.60
C HIS A 16 10.57 -1.05 12.50
N HIS A 17 9.37 -1.58 12.18
CA HIS A 17 9.19 -2.99 11.82
C HIS A 17 9.52 -3.28 10.34
N LEU A 18 9.75 -2.24 9.52
CA LEU A 18 10.15 -2.42 8.13
C LEU A 18 11.61 -2.85 8.06
N VAL A 19 11.86 -3.96 7.38
CA VAL A 19 13.22 -4.43 7.08
C VAL A 19 13.96 -3.46 6.16
N GLU A 20 15.04 -2.85 6.65
CA GLU A 20 15.83 -1.84 5.92
C GLU A 20 16.36 -2.36 4.58
N LEU A 21 16.88 -3.58 4.53
CA LEU A 21 17.35 -4.20 3.28
C LEU A 21 16.26 -4.24 2.19
N LYS A 22 14.99 -4.46 2.56
CA LYS A 22 13.89 -4.42 1.60
C LYS A 22 13.59 -2.99 1.15
N LEU A 23 13.68 -2.01 2.05
CA LEU A 23 13.54 -0.59 1.67
C LEU A 23 14.62 -0.20 0.67
N ASP A 24 15.88 -0.56 0.91
CA ASP A 24 16.98 -0.24 0.00
C ASP A 24 16.83 -0.87 -1.39
N LEU A 25 16.30 -2.09 -1.46
CA LEU A 25 15.95 -2.72 -2.74
C LEU A 25 14.87 -1.93 -3.47
N PHE A 26 13.79 -1.53 -2.79
CA PHE A 26 12.71 -0.77 -3.41
C PHE A 26 13.10 0.68 -3.74
N ARG A 27 13.99 1.30 -2.97
CA ARG A 27 14.51 2.65 -3.24
C ARG A 27 15.26 2.73 -4.57
N ARG A 28 15.82 1.61 -5.06
CA ARG A 28 16.47 1.52 -6.38
C ARG A 28 15.50 1.49 -7.55
N LEU A 29 14.22 1.16 -7.32
CA LEU A 29 13.20 1.12 -8.37
C LEU A 29 12.63 2.51 -8.63
N THR A 30 12.23 2.79 -9.86
CA THR A 30 11.56 4.04 -10.22
C THR A 30 10.19 4.15 -9.53
N THR A 31 9.67 5.37 -9.41
CA THR A 31 8.35 5.62 -8.81
C THR A 31 7.25 4.87 -9.56
N ASP A 32 7.29 4.90 -10.89
CA ASP A 32 6.28 4.22 -11.72
C ASP A 32 6.30 2.71 -11.53
N VAL A 33 7.49 2.09 -11.44
CA VAL A 33 7.62 0.65 -11.17
C VAL A 33 7.03 0.28 -9.80
N LEU A 34 7.25 1.11 -8.79
CA LEU A 34 6.66 0.87 -7.46
C LEU A 34 5.13 0.99 -7.49
N ILE A 35 4.59 2.03 -8.15
CA ILE A 35 3.15 2.23 -8.30
C ILE A 35 2.53 1.05 -9.06
N ASP A 36 3.14 0.64 -10.17
CA ASP A 36 2.63 -0.46 -10.99
C ASP A 36 2.67 -1.79 -10.22
N SER A 37 3.68 -2.03 -9.38
CA SER A 37 3.76 -3.22 -8.52
C SER A 37 2.68 -3.28 -7.43
N LEU A 38 2.00 -2.16 -7.15
CA LEU A 38 0.95 -2.06 -6.13
C LEU A 38 -0.46 -2.20 -6.71
N ARG A 39 -0.61 -2.24 -8.05
CA ARG A 39 -1.93 -2.38 -8.69
C ARG A 39 -2.66 -3.65 -8.21
N PRO A 40 -4.01 -3.63 -8.11
CA PRO A 40 -4.81 -4.79 -7.76
C PRO A 40 -4.62 -6.01 -8.67
N GLY A 41 -4.84 -7.22 -8.13
CA GLY A 41 -4.91 -8.47 -8.89
C GLY A 41 -3.58 -9.23 -9.04
N GLN A 42 -2.51 -8.74 -8.42
CA GLN A 42 -1.19 -9.36 -8.48
C GLN A 42 -0.61 -9.65 -7.09
N ALA A 43 0.38 -10.53 -7.04
CA ALA A 43 1.08 -10.84 -5.80
C ALA A 43 1.74 -9.59 -5.23
N GLY A 44 1.49 -9.32 -3.95
CA GLY A 44 2.00 -8.13 -3.26
C GLY A 44 1.30 -6.83 -3.65
N SER A 45 0.14 -6.86 -4.31
CA SER A 45 -0.68 -5.64 -4.52
C SER A 45 -0.96 -4.88 -3.22
N LEU A 46 -1.35 -3.61 -3.33
CA LEU A 46 -1.79 -2.85 -2.16
C LEU A 46 -3.12 -3.42 -1.64
N LYS A 47 -3.08 -3.96 -0.42
CA LYS A 47 -4.27 -4.51 0.26
C LYS A 47 -4.56 -3.72 1.51
N THR A 48 -5.84 -3.43 1.75
CA THR A 48 -6.28 -2.73 2.96
C THR A 48 -7.50 -3.39 3.56
N SER A 49 -7.67 -3.22 4.87
CA SER A 49 -8.97 -3.40 5.51
C SER A 49 -9.94 -2.29 5.09
N MET A 50 -11.24 -2.47 5.35
CA MET A 50 -12.28 -1.47 5.06
C MET A 50 -12.03 -0.11 5.73
N ASP A 51 -11.29 -0.10 6.83
CA ASP A 51 -10.94 1.10 7.61
C ASP A 51 -9.63 1.77 7.16
N GLY A 52 -9.06 1.35 6.02
CA GLY A 52 -7.83 1.88 5.46
C GLY A 52 -6.54 1.33 6.07
N THR A 53 -6.63 0.38 7.01
CA THR A 53 -5.44 -0.28 7.57
C THR A 53 -4.71 -1.08 6.49
N ILE A 54 -3.42 -0.82 6.28
CA ILE A 54 -2.60 -1.50 5.28
C ILE A 54 -2.33 -2.94 5.73
N LEU A 55 -2.73 -3.90 4.89
CA LEU A 55 -2.52 -5.33 5.08
C LEU A 55 -1.36 -5.88 4.24
N ASP A 56 -1.05 -5.26 3.10
CA ASP A 56 0.10 -5.60 2.25
C ASP A 56 0.60 -4.35 1.50
N GLY A 57 1.88 -4.34 1.09
CA GLY A 57 2.51 -3.26 0.33
C GLY A 57 3.30 -2.24 1.19
N HIS A 58 3.51 -2.48 2.49
CA HIS A 58 4.05 -1.50 3.44
C HIS A 58 5.38 -0.87 3.01
N HIS A 59 6.38 -1.67 2.60
CA HIS A 59 7.69 -1.16 2.21
C HIS A 59 7.64 -0.25 0.99
N ARG A 60 6.84 -0.60 -0.02
CA ARG A 60 6.72 0.17 -1.26
C ARG A 60 5.96 1.47 -1.01
N LEU A 61 4.92 1.43 -0.19
CA LEU A 61 4.22 2.63 0.28
C LEU A 61 5.12 3.58 1.08
N LYS A 62 5.99 3.04 1.94
CA LYS A 62 6.96 3.85 2.69
C LYS A 62 7.87 4.62 1.73
N VAL A 63 8.46 3.94 0.75
CA VAL A 63 9.33 4.57 -0.25
C VAL A 63 8.57 5.62 -1.08
N LEU A 64 7.33 5.35 -1.47
CA LEU A 64 6.50 6.31 -2.21
C LEU A 64 6.19 7.57 -1.38
N ARG A 65 5.88 7.39 -0.08
CA ARG A 65 5.67 8.52 0.86
C ARG A 65 6.95 9.34 1.05
N GLU A 66 8.11 8.69 1.19
CA GLU A 66 9.41 9.37 1.27
C GLU A 66 9.67 10.23 0.02
N ARG A 67 9.15 9.81 -1.14
CA ARG A 67 9.24 10.54 -2.41
C ARG A 67 8.16 11.61 -2.60
N GLY A 68 7.28 11.82 -1.62
CA GLY A 68 6.20 12.80 -1.68
C GLY A 68 5.03 12.40 -2.59
N VAL A 69 4.90 11.12 -2.95
CA VAL A 69 3.75 10.62 -3.71
C VAL A 69 2.54 10.55 -2.79
N ASP A 70 1.40 11.09 -3.25
CA ASP A 70 0.12 10.88 -2.59
C ASP A 70 -0.29 9.42 -2.76
N VAL A 71 -0.10 8.62 -1.71
CA VAL A 71 -0.41 7.20 -1.74
C VAL A 71 -1.87 6.88 -1.47
N ASP A 72 -2.64 7.82 -0.91
CA ASP A 72 -4.04 7.56 -0.54
C ASP A 72 -4.94 7.44 -1.78
N VAL A 73 -4.51 7.96 -2.93
CA VAL A 73 -5.20 7.84 -4.22
C VAL A 73 -4.85 6.57 -4.99
N LEU A 74 -3.90 5.76 -4.51
CA LEU A 74 -3.50 4.53 -5.21
C LEU A 74 -4.62 3.48 -5.21
N PRO A 75 -4.80 2.75 -6.32
CA PRO A 75 -5.76 1.66 -6.39
C PRO A 75 -5.35 0.55 -5.41
N ARG A 76 -6.34 -0.03 -4.73
CA ARG A 76 -6.12 -1.02 -3.65
C ARG A 76 -7.24 -2.05 -3.60
N GLU A 77 -6.90 -3.25 -3.16
CA GLU A 77 -7.87 -4.30 -2.84
C GLU A 77 -8.35 -4.12 -1.40
N VAL A 78 -9.66 -3.90 -1.22
CA VAL A 78 -10.27 -3.83 0.11
C VAL A 78 -10.71 -5.22 0.54
N ILE A 79 -10.05 -5.75 1.56
CA ILE A 79 -10.33 -7.06 2.12
C ILE A 79 -11.38 -6.92 3.22
N ALA A 80 -12.53 -7.57 3.04
CA ALA A 80 -13.55 -7.68 4.07
C ALA A 80 -13.07 -8.63 5.19
N LYS A 81 -13.44 -8.34 6.44
CA LYS A 81 -13.26 -9.30 7.54
C LYS A 81 -14.25 -10.44 7.34
N GLY A 82 -13.74 -11.62 6.98
CA GLY A 82 -14.51 -12.83 6.68
C GLY A 82 -14.26 -13.26 5.25
N GLY A 83 -13.54 -14.37 5.06
CA GLY A 83 -12.98 -14.81 3.79
C GLY A 83 -14.01 -15.02 2.68
N VAL A 84 -13.45 -15.11 1.46
CA VAL A 84 -14.01 -15.69 0.22
C VAL A 84 -15.54 -15.89 0.24
N LEU A 85 -16.25 -15.05 -0.52
CA LEU A 85 -17.56 -15.46 -1.05
C LEU A 85 -17.33 -16.56 -2.09
#